data_AF-X1AYP4-F1
#
_entry.id   AF-X1AYP4-F1
#
_cell.length_a   1.000
_cell.length_b   1.000
_cell.length_c   1.000
_cell.angle_alpha   90.00
_cell.angle_beta   90.00
_cell.angle_gamma   90.00
#
_symmetry.space_group_name_H-M   'P 1'
#
loop_
_entity.id
_entity.type
_entity.pdbx_description
1 polymer ?
#
loop_
_entity_poly.entity_id
_entity_poly.type
_entity_poly.pdbx_seq_one_letter_code
_entity_poly.pdbx_strand_id
1 'polypeptide(L)'
;MEVDEDLRNNTTVAYISMEIGVESNIPTYSGGLGVLSGDTVRSSADLELPMVGICLCYSSGYFYQFFNEFGDQKEREIEWNFFYEFERVPQPITMKIENKDVKVSAWQYNIIGQSGHVLPIYLLTTDIEGNEDWMKNMTGSLYDSTSIWN
;
A
#
# COMPACT_ATOMS: atom_id res chain seq x y z
N MET A 1 -11.18 15.23 1.53
CA MET A 1 -12.56 14.88 1.10
C MET A 1 -12.80 13.47 1.62
N GLU A 2 -13.85 13.26 2.39
CA GLU A 2 -14.04 12.02 3.17
C GLU A 2 -14.74 10.93 2.34
N VAL A 3 -14.54 9.68 2.73
CA VAL A 3 -15.31 8.54 2.23
C VAL A 3 -16.75 8.65 2.72
N ASP A 4 -17.68 8.88 1.80
CA ASP A 4 -19.10 9.10 2.10
C ASP A 4 -19.84 7.81 2.51
N GLU A 5 -21.08 7.96 2.98
CA GLU A 5 -21.93 6.84 3.40
C GLU A 5 -22.37 5.95 2.23
N ASP A 6 -22.51 6.51 1.04
CA ASP A 6 -22.96 5.75 -0.14
C ASP A 6 -21.91 4.71 -0.51
N LEU A 7 -20.64 5.13 -0.60
CA LEU A 7 -19.53 4.22 -0.86
C LEU A 7 -19.42 3.16 0.25
N ARG A 8 -19.56 3.52 1.53
CA ARG A 8 -19.48 2.54 2.63
C ARG A 8 -20.58 1.48 2.55
N ASN A 9 -21.79 1.87 2.18
CA ASN A 9 -22.94 0.97 2.16
C ASN A 9 -23.07 0.20 0.85
N ASN A 10 -22.54 0.72 -0.26
CA ASN A 10 -22.70 0.15 -1.59
C ASN A 10 -21.40 -0.40 -2.20
N THR A 11 -20.27 -0.39 -1.49
CA THR A 11 -19.04 -1.04 -1.98
C THR A 11 -19.31 -2.51 -2.31
N THR A 12 -19.10 -2.88 -3.57
CA THR A 12 -19.30 -4.26 -4.05
C THR A 12 -18.01 -4.91 -4.56
N VAL A 13 -16.95 -4.13 -4.79
CA VAL A 13 -15.68 -4.61 -5.34
C VAL A 13 -14.51 -4.23 -4.43
N ALA A 14 -13.70 -5.23 -4.08
CA ALA A 14 -12.38 -5.03 -3.48
C ALA A 14 -11.31 -5.38 -4.52
N TYR A 15 -10.58 -4.37 -5.00
CA TYR A 15 -9.47 -4.55 -5.94
C TYR A 15 -8.17 -4.74 -5.16
N ILE A 16 -7.69 -5.98 -5.10
CA ILE A 16 -6.51 -6.37 -4.33
C ILE A 16 -5.33 -6.54 -5.29
N SER A 17 -4.25 -5.81 -5.03
CA SER A 17 -2.99 -5.95 -5.75
C SER A 17 -1.82 -5.95 -4.78
N MET A 18 -0.70 -6.55 -5.20
CA MET A 18 0.56 -6.46 -4.46
C MET A 18 1.23 -5.10 -4.64
N GLU A 19 0.84 -4.35 -5.66
CA GLU A 19 1.35 -3.02 -5.95
C GLU A 19 0.24 -2.14 -6.50
N ILE A 20 0.20 -0.87 -6.07
CA ILE A 20 -0.65 0.14 -6.68
C ILE A 20 0.17 1.41 -6.81
N GLY A 21 0.43 1.85 -8.05
CA GLY A 21 1.08 3.11 -8.33
C GLY A 21 0.10 4.26 -8.15
N VAL A 22 0.11 4.88 -6.97
CA VAL A 22 -0.82 5.98 -6.65
C VAL A 22 -0.27 7.33 -7.10
N GLU A 23 0.98 7.63 -6.73
CA GLU A 23 1.74 8.78 -7.21
C GLU A 23 3.19 8.36 -7.44
N SER A 24 3.91 9.10 -8.29
CA SER A 24 5.28 8.78 -8.66
C SER A 24 6.28 8.83 -7.50
N ASN A 25 5.95 9.59 -6.46
CA ASN A 25 6.75 9.70 -5.24
C ASN A 25 6.42 8.53 -4.28
N ILE A 26 5.19 8.01 -4.24
CA ILE A 26 4.80 6.93 -3.33
C ILE A 26 5.32 5.56 -3.84
N PRO A 27 6.31 4.91 -3.16
CA PRO A 27 6.97 3.68 -3.58
C PRO A 27 6.16 2.44 -3.18
N THR A 28 4.88 2.41 -3.54
CA THR A 28 3.98 1.27 -3.39
C THR A 28 3.96 0.38 -4.64
N TYR A 29 4.91 0.57 -5.55
CA TYR A 29 5.06 -0.21 -6.78
C TYR A 29 6.51 -0.25 -7.29
N SER A 30 6.80 -1.24 -8.13
CA SER A 30 8.12 -1.49 -8.73
C SER A 30 8.10 -1.49 -10.27
N GLY A 31 6.93 -1.67 -10.89
CA GLY A 31 6.85 -1.79 -12.35
C GLY A 31 5.45 -1.76 -12.94
N GLY A 32 5.29 -2.44 -14.08
CA GLY A 32 4.09 -2.38 -14.92
C GLY A 32 2.80 -2.85 -14.24
N LEU A 33 2.90 -3.76 -13.27
CA LEU A 33 1.75 -4.19 -12.46
C LEU A 33 1.18 -3.02 -11.67
N GLY A 34 2.02 -2.33 -10.88
CA GLY A 34 1.55 -1.20 -10.09
C GLY A 34 1.04 -0.05 -10.94
N VAL A 35 1.65 0.21 -12.12
CA VAL A 35 1.12 1.21 -13.08
C VAL A 35 -0.28 0.82 -13.54
N LEU A 36 -0.47 -0.43 -14.00
CA LEU A 36 -1.78 -0.92 -14.42
C LEU A 36 -2.81 -0.86 -13.29
N SER A 37 -2.42 -1.26 -12.08
CA SER A 37 -3.30 -1.19 -10.90
C SER A 37 -3.64 0.25 -10.53
N GLY A 38 -2.69 1.18 -10.63
CA GLY A 38 -2.90 2.61 -10.44
C GLY A 38 -3.90 3.18 -11.45
N ASP A 39 -3.69 2.93 -12.74
CA ASP A 39 -4.59 3.34 -13.82
C ASP A 39 -5.99 2.74 -13.65
N THR A 40 -6.07 1.49 -13.20
CA THR A 40 -7.35 0.82 -12.92
C THR A 40 -8.10 1.54 -11.80
N VAL A 41 -7.43 1.81 -10.67
CA VAL A 41 -8.06 2.50 -9.54
C VAL A 41 -8.45 3.94 -9.91
N ARG A 42 -7.60 4.66 -10.65
CA ARG A 42 -7.92 6.01 -11.11
C ARG A 42 -9.13 6.03 -12.05
N SER A 43 -9.18 5.10 -13.00
CA SER A 43 -10.31 4.96 -13.92
C SER A 43 -11.59 4.60 -13.17
N SER A 44 -11.52 3.73 -12.17
CA SER A 44 -12.68 3.40 -11.32
C SER A 44 -13.20 4.61 -10.55
N ALA A 45 -12.30 5.48 -10.05
CA ALA A 45 -12.70 6.72 -9.39
C ALA A 45 -13.37 7.70 -10.36
N ASP A 46 -12.85 7.85 -11.58
CA ASP A 46 -13.45 8.67 -12.64
C ASP A 46 -14.82 8.15 -13.10
N LEU A 47 -15.04 6.84 -13.02
CA LEU A 47 -16.30 6.17 -13.38
C LEU A 47 -17.27 6.01 -12.20
N GLU A 48 -16.92 6.50 -11.02
CA GLU A 48 -17.73 6.40 -9.79
C GLU A 48 -18.11 4.95 -9.42
N LEU A 49 -17.19 4.01 -9.65
CA LEU A 49 -17.45 2.61 -9.37
C LEU A 49 -17.43 2.35 -7.85
N PRO A 50 -18.36 1.53 -7.32
CA PRO A 50 -18.42 1.18 -5.90
C PRO A 50 -17.32 0.19 -5.51
N MET A 51 -16.08 0.69 -5.46
CA MET A 51 -14.85 -0.08 -5.34
C MET A 51 -13.93 0.50 -4.27
N VAL A 52 -13.15 -0.38 -3.64
CA VAL A 52 -12.00 0.01 -2.81
C VAL A 52 -10.72 -0.65 -3.31
N GLY A 53 -9.59 0.05 -3.22
CA GLY A 53 -8.26 -0.49 -3.49
C GLY A 53 -7.64 -1.08 -2.23
N ILE A 54 -6.93 -2.21 -2.35
CA ILE A 54 -6.20 -2.83 -1.23
C ILE A 54 -4.80 -3.21 -1.72
N CYS A 55 -3.77 -2.79 -0.99
CA CYS A 55 -2.37 -3.10 -1.21
C CYS A 55 -1.64 -3.21 0.12
N LEU A 56 -0.40 -3.69 0.14
CA LEU A 56 0.47 -3.61 1.31
C LEU A 56 1.17 -2.24 1.37
N CYS A 57 1.37 -1.73 2.58
CA CYS A 57 2.23 -0.61 2.88
C CYS A 57 3.64 -1.13 3.19
N TYR A 58 4.53 -1.10 2.19
CA TYR A 58 5.92 -1.52 2.37
C TYR A 58 6.70 -0.43 3.11
N SER A 59 7.13 -0.72 4.34
CA SER A 59 7.83 0.27 5.19
C SER A 59 9.15 0.76 4.59
N SER A 60 9.79 -0.05 3.74
CA SER A 60 11.06 0.28 3.05
C SER A 60 10.91 0.51 1.54
N GLY A 61 9.68 0.45 1.02
CA GLY A 61 9.40 0.52 -0.42
C GLY A 61 9.99 -0.66 -1.21
N TYR A 62 10.35 -0.40 -2.49
CA TYR A 62 11.09 -1.35 -3.34
C TYR A 62 12.60 -1.12 -3.16
N PHE A 63 13.16 -0.09 -3.80
CA PHE A 63 14.49 0.50 -3.53
C PHE A 63 14.67 1.74 -4.41
N TYR A 64 15.63 2.60 -4.06
CA TYR A 64 16.08 3.68 -4.94
C TYR A 64 17.34 3.27 -5.70
N GLN A 65 17.24 3.23 -7.03
CA GLN A 65 18.36 2.95 -7.92
C GLN A 65 19.16 4.22 -8.21
N PHE A 66 20.49 4.13 -8.10
CA PHE A 66 21.39 5.20 -8.51
C PHE A 66 22.67 4.63 -9.14
N PHE A 67 23.34 5.44 -9.95
CA PHE A 67 24.67 5.10 -10.47
C PHE A 67 25.74 5.76 -9.60
N ASN A 68 26.76 4.99 -9.22
CA ASN A 68 27.94 5.55 -8.55
C ASN A 68 28.85 6.28 -9.56
N GLU A 69 29.92 6.89 -9.05
CA GLU A 69 30.94 7.59 -9.87
C GLU A 69 31.66 6.70 -10.89
N PHE A 70 31.54 5.37 -10.76
CA PHE A 70 32.13 4.37 -11.66
C PHE A 70 31.12 3.83 -12.69
N GLY A 71 29.87 4.29 -12.66
CA GLY A 71 28.80 3.81 -13.54
C GLY A 71 28.17 2.49 -13.10
N ASP A 72 28.49 1.99 -11.90
CA ASP A 72 27.83 0.82 -11.34
C ASP A 72 26.45 1.21 -10.80
N GLN A 73 25.47 0.37 -11.09
CA GLN A 73 24.17 0.43 -10.44
C GLN A 73 24.30 0.07 -8.96
N LYS A 74 23.74 0.91 -8.10
CA LYS A 74 23.61 0.72 -6.65
C LYS A 74 22.15 0.91 -6.24
N GLU A 75 21.80 0.27 -5.14
CA GLU A 75 20.47 0.28 -4.54
C GLU A 75 20.60 0.77 -3.11
N ARG A 76 19.62 1.53 -2.64
CA ARG A 76 19.46 1.87 -1.23
C ARG A 76 17.99 1.75 -0.85
N GLU A 77 17.75 1.35 0.40
CA GLU A 77 16.41 1.41 0.99
C GLU A 77 15.89 2.86 0.98
N ILE A 78 14.58 2.99 0.79
CA ILE A 78 13.90 4.27 0.87
C ILE A 78 13.36 4.39 2.28
N GLU A 79 14.02 5.19 3.13
CA GLU A 79 13.35 5.74 4.29
C GLU A 79 12.39 6.82 3.80
N TRP A 80 11.10 6.52 3.83
CA TRP A 80 10.07 7.50 3.55
C TRP A 80 9.13 7.63 4.75
N ASN A 81 8.76 8.87 5.11
CA ASN A 81 7.72 9.18 6.09
C ASN A 81 6.37 9.52 5.43
N PHE A 82 5.49 8.52 5.26
CA PHE A 82 4.18 8.65 4.58
C PHE A 82 3.12 9.28 5.46
N PHE A 83 3.43 9.66 6.70
CA PHE A 83 2.40 9.96 7.68
C PHE A 83 1.60 11.26 7.43
N TYR A 84 2.05 12.14 6.53
CA TYR A 84 1.39 13.43 6.31
C TYR A 84 0.27 13.40 5.27
N GLU A 85 0.28 12.45 4.34
CA GLU A 85 -0.69 12.37 3.22
C GLU A 85 -1.75 11.29 3.41
N PHE A 86 -1.59 10.45 4.43
CA PHE A 86 -2.41 9.27 4.64
C PHE A 86 -3.13 9.34 5.98
N GLU A 87 -4.38 8.92 6.00
CA GLU A 87 -5.17 8.84 7.21
C GLU A 87 -4.96 7.46 7.86
N ARG A 88 -4.60 7.43 9.14
CA ARG A 88 -4.47 6.16 9.86
C ARG A 88 -5.86 5.55 10.09
N VAL A 89 -6.04 4.30 9.70
CA VAL A 89 -7.25 3.55 10.07
C VAL A 89 -7.20 3.28 11.58
N PRO A 90 -8.17 3.78 12.37
CA PRO A 90 -8.05 3.86 13.82
C PRO A 90 -8.09 2.51 14.51
N GLN A 91 -8.76 1.52 13.92
CA GLN A 91 -8.97 0.22 14.53
C GLN A 91 -8.24 -0.87 13.72
N PRO A 92 -7.13 -1.41 14.24
CA PRO A 92 -6.51 -2.58 13.64
C PRO A 92 -7.41 -3.81 13.80
N ILE A 93 -7.29 -4.74 12.86
CA ILE A 93 -7.89 -6.07 12.94
C ILE A 93 -6.85 -7.08 13.45
N THR A 94 -7.33 -8.18 14.00
CA THR A 94 -6.48 -9.32 14.39
C THR A 94 -6.84 -10.52 13.52
N MET A 95 -5.83 -11.16 12.94
CA MET A 95 -5.99 -12.38 12.15
C MET A 95 -4.99 -13.45 12.62
N LYS A 96 -5.38 -14.73 12.50
CA LYS A 96 -4.49 -15.85 12.81
C LYS A 96 -3.58 -16.17 11.63
N ILE A 97 -2.27 -16.12 11.85
CA ILE A 97 -1.23 -16.55 10.91
C ILE A 97 -0.30 -17.51 11.67
N GLU A 98 -0.15 -18.74 11.18
CA GLU A 98 0.71 -19.78 11.81
C GLU A 98 0.48 -19.94 13.33
N ASN A 99 -0.79 -19.97 13.76
CA ASN A 99 -1.24 -20.05 15.16
C ASN A 99 -0.94 -18.82 16.04
N LYS A 100 -0.41 -17.75 15.47
CA LYS A 100 -0.18 -16.47 16.14
C LYS A 100 -1.27 -15.48 15.76
N ASP A 101 -1.65 -14.64 16.71
CA ASP A 101 -2.56 -13.53 16.47
C ASP A 101 -1.73 -12.35 15.96
N VAL A 102 -1.87 -12.04 14.68
CA VAL A 102 -1.18 -10.93 14.01
C VAL A 102 -2.14 -9.75 13.89
N LYS A 103 -1.72 -8.59 14.36
CA LYS A 103 -2.46 -7.34 14.20
C LYS A 103 -2.14 -6.74 12.83
N VAL A 104 -3.17 -6.28 12.12
CA VAL A 104 -3.03 -5.60 10.84
C VAL A 104 -3.77 -4.26 10.94
N SER A 105 -3.08 -3.16 10.65
CA SER A 105 -3.69 -1.84 10.50
C SER A 105 -3.61 -1.44 9.02
N ALA A 106 -4.08 -0.24 8.70
CA ALA A 106 -3.99 0.30 7.36
C ALA A 106 -3.78 1.81 7.39
N TRP A 107 -3.11 2.29 6.34
CA TRP A 107 -3.13 3.69 5.94
C TRP A 107 -4.14 3.85 4.81
N GLN A 108 -4.97 4.89 4.88
CA GLN A 108 -5.94 5.21 3.85
C GLN A 108 -5.42 6.36 3.00
N TYR A 109 -5.44 6.16 1.68
CA TYR A 109 -5.18 7.17 0.67
C TYR A 109 -6.39 7.32 -0.24
N ASN A 110 -6.78 8.55 -0.57
CA ASN A 110 -7.99 8.81 -1.34
C ASN A 110 -7.62 9.28 -2.75
N ILE A 111 -8.03 8.50 -3.76
CA ILE A 111 -8.02 8.95 -5.15
C ILE A 111 -9.30 9.75 -5.40
N ILE A 112 -9.16 10.93 -5.99
CA ILE A 112 -10.29 11.79 -6.36
C ILE A 112 -10.45 11.71 -7.89
N GLY A 113 -11.59 11.18 -8.32
CA GLY A 113 -11.99 11.14 -9.72
C GLY A 113 -12.38 12.51 -10.26
N GLN A 114 -12.53 12.63 -11.58
CA GLN A 114 -12.87 13.89 -12.26
C GLN A 114 -14.19 14.53 -11.78
N SER A 115 -15.17 13.73 -11.36
CA SER A 115 -16.43 14.21 -10.81
C SER A 115 -16.35 14.65 -9.35
N GLY A 116 -15.22 14.40 -8.68
CA GLY A 116 -15.06 14.55 -7.24
C GLY A 116 -15.39 13.29 -6.44
N HIS A 117 -15.79 12.19 -7.09
CA HIS A 117 -15.97 10.89 -6.44
C HIS A 117 -14.65 10.42 -5.79
N VAL A 118 -14.75 9.92 -4.56
CA VAL A 118 -13.60 9.50 -3.76
C VAL A 118 -13.52 7.98 -3.76
N LEU A 119 -12.38 7.44 -4.16
CA LEU A 119 -12.09 6.01 -4.09
C LEU A 119 -10.93 5.78 -3.10
N PRO A 120 -11.17 5.12 -1.95
CA PRO A 120 -10.14 4.88 -0.96
C PRO A 120 -9.30 3.66 -1.33
N ILE A 121 -8.00 3.80 -1.09
CA ILE A 121 -7.00 2.75 -1.14
C ILE A 121 -6.52 2.50 0.28
N TYR A 122 -6.66 1.26 0.73
CA TYR A 122 -6.14 0.81 2.02
C TYR A 122 -4.81 0.10 1.84
N LEU A 123 -3.78 0.69 2.44
CA LEU A 123 -2.40 0.18 2.46
C LEU A 123 -2.16 -0.54 3.79
N LEU A 124 -2.26 -1.85 3.77
CA LEU A 124 -2.19 -2.71 4.95
C LEU A 124 -0.77 -2.75 5.52
N THR A 125 -0.64 -2.65 6.83
CA THR A 125 0.65 -2.70 7.53
C THR A 125 0.57 -3.58 8.77
N THR A 126 1.61 -4.38 8.98
CA THR A 126 1.84 -5.12 10.22
C THR A 126 2.90 -4.47 11.11
N ASP A 127 3.53 -3.38 10.65
CA ASP A 127 4.48 -2.59 11.42
C ASP A 127 3.76 -1.69 12.44
N ILE A 128 3.18 -2.34 13.44
CA ILE A 128 2.41 -1.73 14.51
C ILE A 128 2.73 -2.36 15.86
N GLU A 129 2.43 -1.62 16.92
CA GLU A 129 2.64 -2.08 18.28
C GLU A 129 1.81 -3.33 18.64
N GLY A 130 2.48 -4.29 19.27
CA GLY A 130 1.89 -5.55 19.72
C GLY A 130 2.08 -6.73 18.77
N ASN A 131 2.75 -6.51 17.63
CA ASN A 131 3.30 -7.57 16.79
C ASN A 131 4.76 -7.87 17.18
N GLU A 132 5.18 -9.13 17.03
CA GLU A 132 6.59 -9.55 17.13
C GLU A 132 7.37 -9.02 15.92
N ASP A 133 8.70 -8.92 16.01
CA ASP A 133 9.50 -8.27 14.96
C ASP A 133 9.39 -8.95 13.59
N TRP A 134 9.33 -10.28 13.55
CA TRP A 134 9.10 -11.01 12.29
C TRP A 134 7.72 -10.73 11.69
N MET A 135 6.70 -10.47 12.53
CA MET A 135 5.35 -10.12 12.06
C MET A 135 5.34 -8.70 11.49
N LYS A 136 6.05 -7.76 12.13
CA LYS A 136 6.20 -6.39 11.60
C LYS A 136 6.88 -6.39 10.23
N ASN A 137 7.88 -7.26 10.05
CA ASN A 137 8.62 -7.37 8.81
C ASN A 137 7.84 -8.02 7.65
N MET A 138 6.63 -8.56 7.89
CA MET A 138 5.77 -9.08 6.80
C MET A 138 5.38 -8.00 5.78
N THR A 139 5.36 -6.73 6.18
CA THR A 139 5.17 -5.58 5.28
C THR A 139 6.43 -4.73 5.19
N GLY A 140 7.61 -5.35 5.26
CA GLY A 140 8.92 -4.68 5.23
C GLY A 140 9.26 -4.10 3.85
N SER A 141 9.54 -4.99 2.90
CA SER A 141 9.99 -4.61 1.55
C SER A 141 9.19 -5.31 0.47
N LEU A 142 8.93 -4.58 -0.62
CA LEU A 142 8.27 -5.13 -1.80
C LEU A 142 9.22 -6.10 -2.51
N TYR A 143 8.79 -7.35 -2.69
CA TYR A 143 9.58 -8.40 -3.35
C TYR A 143 11.00 -8.57 -2.79
N ASP A 144 11.11 -8.59 -1.46
CA ASP A 144 12.37 -8.97 -0.82
C ASP A 144 12.83 -10.34 -1.34
N SER A 145 14.04 -10.37 -1.88
CA SER A 145 14.67 -11.59 -2.40
C SER A 145 15.52 -12.29 -1.35
N THR A 146 15.51 -11.80 -0.10
CA THR A 146 16.21 -12.40 1.02
C THR A 146 15.61 -13.76 1.34
N SER A 147 16.29 -14.82 0.88
CA SER A 147 16.00 -16.18 1.31
C SER A 147 16.33 -16.31 2.80
N ILE A 148 15.31 -16.23 3.65
CA ILE A 148 15.39 -16.58 5.08
C ILE A 148 15.59 -18.10 5.32
N TRP A 149 15.84 -18.87 4.25
CA TRP A 149 16.04 -20.32 4.27
C TRP A 149 17.50 -20.75 4.07
N ASN A 150 18.49 -19.91 4.42
CA ASN A 150 19.90 -20.30 4.46
C ASN A 150 20.44 -20.26 5.90
#